data_AF-A0A822F8S4-F1
#
_entry.id   AF-A0A822F8S4-F1
#
_cell.length_a   1.000
_cell.length_b   1.000
_cell.length_c   1.000
_cell.angle_alpha   90.00
_cell.angle_beta   90.00
_cell.angle_gamma   90.00
#
_symmetry.space_group_name_H-M   'P 1'
#
loop_
_entity.id
_entity.type
_entity.pdbx_description
1 polymer ?
#
loop_
_entity_poly.entity_id
_entity_poly.type
_entity_poly.pdbx_seq_one_letter_code
_entity_poly.pdbx_strand_id
1 'polypeptide(L)'
;MPDELFKKQREGYMIKKLEVPKGMKDQGKKFCNEITNHQFCFDRPQLEAEIIKTLERNDLLRFYDHYISPHSIYRRKLALHVNPSSLVLQKPIDEKNTNENKDQL
;
A
#
# COMPACT_ATOMS: atom_id res chain seq x y z
N MET A 1 -16.39 1.02 -12.81
CA MET A 1 -17.06 1.68 -11.68
C MET A 1 -18.01 2.73 -12.24
N PRO A 2 -19.30 2.76 -11.85
CA PRO A 2 -20.23 3.81 -12.26
C PRO A 2 -19.79 5.19 -11.72
N ASP A 3 -20.01 6.25 -12.49
CA ASP A 3 -19.52 7.60 -12.14
C ASP A 3 -20.20 8.18 -10.90
N GLU A 4 -21.45 7.79 -10.63
CA GLU A 4 -22.17 8.17 -9.40
C GLU A 4 -21.50 7.61 -8.14
N LEU A 5 -21.07 6.33 -8.20
CA LEU A 5 -20.41 5.68 -7.08
C LEU A 5 -19.05 6.33 -6.81
N PHE A 6 -18.33 6.72 -7.86
CA PHE A 6 -17.07 7.47 -7.72
C PHE A 6 -17.29 8.82 -7.03
N LYS A 7 -18.28 9.61 -7.48
CA LYS A 7 -18.60 10.91 -6.87
C LYS A 7 -18.95 10.77 -5.39
N LYS A 8 -19.77 9.77 -5.04
CA LYS A 8 -20.12 9.47 -3.65
C LYS A 8 -18.90 9.09 -2.80
N GLN A 9 -18.00 8.27 -3.33
CA GLN A 9 -16.77 7.90 -2.62
C GLN A 9 -15.84 9.10 -2.42
N ARG A 10 -15.69 9.95 -3.44
CA ARG A 10 -14.89 11.18 -3.37
C ARG A 10 -15.41 12.12 -2.30
N GLU A 11 -16.72 12.37 -2.29
CA GLU A 11 -17.37 13.22 -1.29
C GLU A 11 -17.23 12.66 0.13
N GLY A 12 -17.49 11.35 0.32
CA GLY A 12 -17.31 10.70 1.62
C GLY A 12 -15.86 10.78 2.13
N TYR A 13 -14.88 10.66 1.23
CA TYR A 13 -13.48 10.79 1.58
C TYR A 13 -13.09 12.24 1.95
N MET A 14 -13.62 13.24 1.25
CA MET A 14 -13.45 14.65 1.60
C MET A 14 -14.01 14.98 2.99
N ILE A 15 -15.22 14.53 3.30
CA ILE A 15 -15.85 14.73 4.62
C ILE A 15 -14.96 14.14 5.72
N LYS A 16 -14.42 12.94 5.49
CA LYS A 16 -13.51 12.29 6.44
C LYS A 16 -12.22 13.09 6.63
N LYS A 17 -11.68 13.72 5.58
CA LYS A 17 -10.48 14.57 5.69
C LYS A 17 -10.74 15.82 6.51
N LEU A 18 -11.90 16.45 6.30
CA LEU A 18 -12.31 17.67 6.99
C LEU A 18 -12.87 17.43 8.40
N GLU A 19 -12.87 16.18 8.89
CA GLU A 19 -13.36 15.87 10.24
C GLU A 19 -12.53 16.61 11.30
N VAL A 20 -13.23 17.43 12.08
CA VAL A 20 -12.66 18.18 13.20
C VAL A 20 -12.27 17.20 14.31
N PRO A 21 -11.06 17.32 14.88
CA PRO A 21 -10.65 16.48 16.02
C PRO A 21 -11.66 16.59 17.16
N LYS A 22 -12.08 15.45 17.71
CA LYS A 22 -13.09 15.41 18.79
C LYS A 22 -12.56 15.87 20.14
N GLY A 23 -11.23 16.01 20.28
CA GLY A 23 -10.60 16.50 21.50
C GLY A 23 -9.15 16.91 21.29
N MET A 24 -8.59 17.55 22.32
CA MET A 24 -7.24 18.15 22.30
C MET A 24 -6.15 17.14 21.97
N LYS A 25 -6.25 15.89 22.46
CA LYS A 25 -5.27 14.84 22.20
C LYS A 25 -5.15 14.53 20.71
N ASP A 26 -6.27 14.47 19.99
CA ASP A 26 -6.26 14.15 18.57
C ASP A 26 -5.79 15.33 17.72
N GLN A 27 -6.11 16.56 18.13
CA GLN A 27 -5.54 17.75 17.53
C GLN A 27 -4.02 17.83 17.74
N GLY A 28 -3.55 17.54 18.96
CA GLY A 28 -2.13 17.49 19.29
C GLY A 28 -1.37 16.46 18.44
N LYS A 29 -1.93 15.25 18.27
CA LYS A 29 -1.34 14.24 17.36
C LYS A 29 -1.21 14.74 15.93
N LYS A 30 -2.22 15.45 15.40
CA LYS A 30 -2.16 16.02 14.04
C LYS A 30 -0.97 16.98 13.90
N PHE A 31 -0.78 17.90 14.85
CA PHE A 31 0.34 18.83 14.83
C PHE A 31 1.70 18.15 15.03
N CYS A 32 1.79 17.21 15.98
CA CYS A 32 3.02 16.46 16.20
C CYS A 32 3.46 15.66 14.98
N ASN A 33 2.53 15.13 14.18
CA ASN A 33 2.86 14.45 12.93
C ASN A 33 3.48 15.42 11.91
N GLU A 34 2.91 16.62 11.73
CA GLU A 34 3.49 17.63 10.81
C GLU A 34 4.88 18.08 11.25
N ILE A 35 5.11 18.21 12.56
CA ILE A 35 6.42 18.59 13.13
C ILE A 35 7.43 17.45 12.96
N THR A 36 7.08 16.23 13.35
CA THR A 36 7.98 15.05 13.29
C THR A 36 8.37 14.72 11.85
N ASN A 37 7.45 14.91 10.89
CA ASN A 37 7.72 14.70 9.48
C ASN A 37 8.38 15.91 8.80
N HIS A 38 8.62 17.02 9.52
CA HIS A 38 9.15 18.28 8.99
C HIS A 38 8.34 18.88 7.83
N GLN A 39 7.03 18.65 7.80
CA GLN A 39 6.15 19.11 6.73
C GLN A 39 5.48 20.45 7.07
N PHE A 40 5.20 20.70 8.36
CA PHE A 40 4.63 21.96 8.87
C PHE A 40 3.38 22.48 8.13
N CYS A 41 2.60 21.60 7.48
CA CYS A 41 1.39 21.98 6.76
C CYS A 41 0.18 21.77 7.68
N PHE A 42 -0.09 22.76 8.53
CA PHE A 42 -1.13 22.64 9.56
C PHE A 42 -2.57 22.77 9.03
N ASP A 43 -2.72 23.32 7.83
CA ASP A 43 -3.96 23.44 7.04
C ASP A 43 -4.10 22.33 5.98
N ARG A 44 -3.27 21.28 6.06
CA ARG A 44 -3.29 20.12 5.16
C ARG A 44 -4.69 19.57 4.88
N PRO A 45 -5.58 19.37 5.88
CA PRO A 45 -6.93 18.83 5.61
C PRO A 45 -7.73 19.66 4.60
N GLN A 46 -7.60 20.99 4.66
CA GLN A 46 -8.29 21.92 3.76
C GLN A 46 -7.70 21.85 2.36
N LEU A 47 -6.37 21.97 2.23
CA LEU A 47 -5.68 21.88 0.93
C LEU A 47 -5.95 20.54 0.24
N GLU A 48 -5.84 19.44 0.98
CA GLU A 48 -6.09 18.11 0.41
C GLU A 48 -7.55 17.95 -0.04
N ALA A 49 -8.52 18.47 0.71
CA ALA A 49 -9.92 18.41 0.31
C ALA A 49 -10.20 19.20 -0.97
N GLU A 50 -9.56 20.35 -1.17
CA GLU A 50 -9.65 21.13 -2.40
C GLU A 50 -9.08 20.37 -3.60
N ILE A 51 -7.92 19.74 -3.44
CA ILE A 51 -7.30 18.91 -4.49
C ILE A 51 -8.18 17.67 -4.79
N ILE A 52 -8.69 17.00 -3.75
CA ILE A 52 -9.53 15.81 -3.94
C ILE A 52 -10.80 16.16 -4.72
N LYS A 53 -11.36 17.36 -4.51
CA LYS A 53 -12.55 17.83 -5.23
C LYS A 53 -12.34 17.90 -6.74
N THR A 54 -11.12 18.19 -7.20
CA THR A 54 -10.79 18.28 -8.63
C THR A 54 -10.49 16.93 -9.28
N LEU A 55 -10.32 15.85 -8.50
CA LEU A 55 -9.97 14.54 -9.04
C LEU A 55 -11.13 13.91 -9.82
N GLU A 56 -10.79 13.36 -10.98
CA GLU A 56 -11.67 12.56 -11.82
C GLU A 56 -11.32 11.07 -11.75
N ARG A 57 -12.28 10.23 -12.18
CA ARG A 57 -12.10 8.77 -12.20
C ARG A 57 -10.87 8.36 -13.02
N ASN A 58 -10.64 9.04 -14.16
CA ASN A 58 -9.54 8.74 -15.05
C ASN A 58 -8.18 9.05 -14.42
N ASP A 59 -8.08 10.03 -13.51
CA ASP A 59 -6.84 10.30 -12.78
C ASP A 59 -6.43 9.11 -11.90
N LEU A 60 -7.39 8.51 -11.20
CA LEU A 60 -7.12 7.34 -10.38
C LEU A 60 -6.76 6.11 -11.21
N LEU A 61 -7.40 5.92 -12.36
CA LEU A 61 -7.05 4.85 -13.29
C LEU A 61 -5.62 5.02 -13.79
N ARG A 62 -5.24 6.23 -14.23
CA ARG A 62 -3.86 6.55 -14.62
C ARG A 62 -2.87 6.31 -13.49
N PHE A 63 -3.21 6.71 -12.27
CA PHE A 63 -2.36 6.47 -11.09
C PHE A 63 -2.17 4.97 -10.84
N TYR A 64 -3.23 4.18 -10.90
CA TYR A 64 -3.17 2.73 -10.72
C TYR A 64 -2.32 2.07 -11.82
N ASP A 65 -2.61 2.40 -13.08
CA ASP A 65 -1.92 1.82 -14.23
C ASP A 65 -0.43 2.15 -14.21
N HIS A 66 -0.05 3.32 -13.70
CA HIS A 66 1.34 3.74 -13.62
C HIS A 66 2.08 3.18 -12.40
N TYR A 67 1.53 3.25 -11.18
CA TYR A 67 2.29 2.93 -9.97
C TYR A 67 2.01 1.55 -9.37
N ILE A 68 0.86 0.95 -9.67
CA ILE A 68 0.36 -0.24 -8.95
C ILE A 68 0.25 -1.46 -9.86
N SER A 69 -0.20 -1.27 -11.11
CA SER A 69 -0.45 -2.35 -12.08
C SER A 69 0.74 -3.30 -12.21
N PRO A 70 0.53 -4.63 -12.21
CA PRO A 70 1.60 -5.61 -12.40
C PRO A 70 2.40 -5.42 -13.69
N HIS A 71 1.78 -4.83 -14.71
CA HIS A 71 2.36 -4.60 -16.03
C HIS A 71 3.14 -3.29 -16.13
N SER A 72 3.13 -2.44 -15.09
CA SER A 72 3.85 -1.17 -15.13
C SER A 72 5.34 -1.33 -14.84
N ILE A 73 6.16 -0.67 -15.66
CA ILE A 73 7.60 -0.55 -15.46
C ILE A 73 7.97 0.34 -14.25
N TYR A 74 7.05 1.22 -13.81
CA TYR A 74 7.27 2.12 -12.68
C TYR A 74 6.83 1.53 -11.34
N ARG A 75 6.29 0.31 -11.36
CA ARG A 75 5.78 -0.35 -10.17
C ARG A 75 6.91 -0.64 -9.18
N ARG A 76 6.72 -0.23 -7.92
CA ARG A 76 7.61 -0.55 -6.80
C ARG A 76 6.85 -1.40 -5.78
N LYS A 77 7.14 -2.70 -5.70
CA LYS A 77 6.49 -3.65 -4.78
C LYS A 77 7.49 -4.23 -3.79
N LEU A 78 7.21 -4.10 -2.50
CA LEU A 78 7.88 -4.82 -1.42
C LEU A 78 6.89 -5.82 -0.81
N ALA A 79 7.31 -7.08 -0.64
CA ALA A 79 6.52 -8.11 0.03
C ALA A 79 7.37 -8.78 1.10
N LEU A 80 6.84 -8.85 2.33
CA LEU A 80 7.49 -9.51 3.47
C LEU A 80 6.68 -10.76 3.80
N HIS A 81 7.28 -11.93 3.62
CA HIS A 81 6.66 -13.20 3.94
C HIS A 81 7.22 -13.68 5.28
N VAL A 82 6.38 -13.67 6.31
CA VAL A 82 6.75 -14.16 7.66
C VAL A 82 6.25 -15.59 7.77
N ASN A 83 7.19 -16.53 7.76
CA ASN A 83 6.86 -17.95 7.91
C ASN A 83 6.76 -18.34 9.40
N PRO A 84 5.81 -19.19 9.77
CA PRO A 84 5.73 -19.74 11.12
C PRO A 84 6.93 -20.63 11.44
N SER A 85 7.32 -20.65 12.72
CA SER A 85 8.50 -21.39 13.23
C SER A 85 8.45 -22.90 12.93
N SER A 86 7.25 -23.48 12.78
CA SER A 86 7.05 -24.91 12.49
C SER A 86 7.31 -25.31 11.04
N LEU A 87 7.47 -24.37 10.12
CA LEU A 87 7.83 -24.64 8.73
C LEU A 87 9.36 -24.53 8.55
N VAL A 88 10.11 -25.35 9.29
CA VAL A 88 11.53 -25.57 8.99
C VAL A 88 11.57 -26.34 7.68
N LEU A 89 12.18 -25.71 6.67
CA LEU A 89 12.41 -26.24 5.34
C LEU A 89 12.81 -27.72 5.39
N GLN A 90 12.00 -28.60 4.79
CA GLN A 90 12.52 -29.89 4.34
C GLN A 90 13.69 -29.56 3.41
N LYS A 91 14.91 -29.89 3.84
CA LYS A 91 16.11 -29.74 3.02
C LYS A 91 15.86 -30.43 1.68
N PRO A 92 16.33 -29.86 0.56
CA PRO A 92 16.18 -30.51 -0.73
C PRO A 92 16.77 -31.91 -0.64
N ILE A 93 15.96 -32.90 -1.04
CA ILE A 93 16.38 -34.28 -1.18
C ILE A 93 17.43 -34.28 -2.29
N ASP A 94 18.69 -34.52 -1.94
CA ASP A 94 19.74 -34.75 -2.92
C ASP A 94 19.42 -36.06 -3.65
N GLU A 95 18.85 -35.95 -4.86
CA GLU A 95 18.75 -37.04 -5.83
C GLU A 95 20.15 -37.39 -6.36
N LYS A 96 20.97 -38.03 -5.54
CA LYS A 96 22.11 -38.83 -6.02
C LYS A 96 22.24 -40.03 -5.11
N ASN A 97 21.80 -41.18 -5.60
CA ASN A 97 22.50 -42.47 -5.53
C ASN A 97 21.55 -43.62 -5.91
N THR A 98 21.42 -43.86 -7.22
CA THR A 98 21.31 -45.23 -7.73
C THR A 98 21.85 -45.19 -9.15
N ASN A 99 23.16 -45.42 -9.28
CA ASN A 99 23.82 -45.93 -10.48
C ASN A 99 25.30 -46.09 -10.12
N GLU A 100 25.66 -47.24 -9.54
CA GLU A 100 26.94 -47.92 -9.74
C GLU A 100 26.96 -49.18 -8.89
N ASN A 101 26.67 -50.32 -9.53
CA ASN A 101 27.39 -51.58 -9.38
C ASN A 101 26.80 -52.57 -10.38
N LYS A 102 27.09 -52.32 -11.66
CA LYS A 102 27.37 -53.40 -12.59
C LYS A 102 28.86 -53.70 -12.48
N ASP A 103 29.17 -54.98 -12.56
CA ASP A 103 30.48 -55.57 -12.82
C ASP A 103 31.44 -55.68 -11.63
N GLN A 104 31.40 -56.85 -10.98
CA GLN A 104 32.61 -57.62 -10.68
C GLN A 104 32.27 -59.09 -10.41
N LEU A 105 32.57 -59.89 -11.44
CA LEU A 105 32.97 -61.31 -11.53
C LEU A 105 32.50 -62.30 -10.44
#